data_AF-A0A0F5FDB1-F1
#
_entry.id   AF-A0A0F5FDB1-F1
#
_cell.length_a   1.000
_cell.length_b   1.000
_cell.length_c   1.000
_cell.angle_alpha   90.00
_cell.angle_beta   90.00
_cell.angle_gamma   90.00
#
_symmetry.space_group_name_H-M   'P 1'
#
loop_
_entity.id
_entity.type
_entity.pdbx_description
1 polymer ?
#
loop_
_entity_poly.entity_id
_entity_poly.type
_entity_poly.pdbx_seq_one_letter_code
_entity_poly.pdbx_strand_id
1 'polypeptide(L)'
;IFSSWAIPGNEREVQDIQNQLIDKGVEVITANDALVYVTGHPRRGELRKLYSLVKPEVLVPVHGEAAHLAAHAKLGRESGIANVCEARNGDLVRLFPEAMTFPPEVRTGELSLDGLVLCTLEESAVKSRRRLSVGARNLVIYAFDGTL
;
A
#
# COMPACT_ATOMS: atom_id res chain seq x y z
N ILE A 1 -24.84 9.42 1.07
CA ILE A 1 -23.61 10.20 1.36
C ILE A 1 -22.43 9.25 1.45
N PHE A 2 -21.40 9.46 0.64
CA PHE A 2 -20.13 8.74 0.72
C PHE A 2 -19.13 9.59 1.51
N SER A 3 -19.03 9.34 2.82
CA SER A 3 -18.11 10.03 3.75
C SER A 3 -16.69 9.45 3.71
N SER A 4 -16.25 9.03 2.53
CA SER A 4 -14.98 8.32 2.34
C SER A 4 -14.38 8.63 0.98
N TRP A 5 -13.11 8.28 0.81
CA TRP A 5 -12.41 8.29 -0.45
C TRP A 5 -12.20 6.86 -0.95
N ALA A 6 -12.28 6.63 -2.26
CA ALA A 6 -11.98 5.32 -2.84
C ALA A 6 -10.48 5.02 -2.68
N ILE A 7 -10.15 4.04 -1.85
CA ILE A 7 -8.77 3.57 -1.68
C ILE A 7 -8.24 3.13 -3.05
N PRO A 8 -6.98 3.47 -3.41
CA PRO A 8 -6.42 3.08 -4.70
C PRO A 8 -6.62 1.60 -5.01
N GLY A 9 -7.22 1.31 -6.16
CA GLY A 9 -7.60 -0.05 -6.59
C GLY A 9 -9.07 -0.41 -6.45
N ASN A 10 -9.89 0.44 -5.81
CA ASN A 10 -11.33 0.24 -5.62
C ASN A 10 -12.20 1.29 -6.33
N GLU A 11 -11.61 2.15 -7.17
CA GLU A 11 -12.31 3.29 -7.77
C GLU A 11 -13.51 2.84 -8.60
N ARG A 12 -13.35 1.76 -9.37
CA ARG A 12 -14.39 1.23 -10.25
C ARG A 12 -15.58 0.69 -9.46
N GLU A 13 -15.33 -0.15 -8.47
CA GLU A 13 -16.37 -0.77 -7.64
C GLU A 13 -17.18 0.29 -6.90
N VAL A 14 -16.49 1.31 -6.35
CA VAL A 14 -17.16 2.44 -5.69
C VAL A 14 -18.03 3.22 -6.69
N GLN A 15 -17.51 3.48 -7.89
CA GLN A 15 -18.25 4.17 -8.95
C GLN A 15 -19.49 3.38 -9.41
N ASP A 16 -19.37 2.06 -9.54
CA ASP A 16 -20.47 1.19 -9.94
C ASP A 16 -21.61 1.23 -8.90
N ILE A 17 -21.29 1.26 -7.60
CA ILE A 17 -22.27 1.42 -6.53
C ILE A 17 -22.95 2.79 -6.60
N GLN A 18 -22.18 3.86 -6.84
CA GLN A 18 -22.73 5.22 -6.97
C GLN A 18 -23.72 5.32 -8.14
N ASN A 19 -23.36 4.78 -9.31
CA ASN A 19 -24.23 4.76 -10.48
C ASN A 19 -25.54 4.00 -10.20
N GLN A 20 -25.47 2.82 -9.56
CA GLN A 20 -26.67 2.06 -9.22
C GLN A 20 -27.61 2.80 -8.24
N LEU A 21 -27.08 3.65 -7.36
CA LEU A 21 -27.88 4.48 -6.48
C LEU A 21 -28.53 5.64 -7.26
N ILE A 22 -27.77 6.28 -8.14
CA ILE A 22 -28.25 7.37 -9.01
C ILE A 22 -29.37 6.86 -9.94
N ASP A 23 -29.21 5.68 -10.54
CA ASP A 23 -30.21 5.04 -11.40
C ASP A 23 -31.54 4.77 -10.66
N LYS A 24 -31.49 4.63 -9.33
CA LYS A 24 -32.66 4.48 -8.47
C LYS A 24 -33.26 5.82 -8.02
N GLY A 25 -32.76 6.95 -8.55
CA GLY A 25 -33.18 8.30 -8.20
C GLY A 25 -32.67 8.77 -6.83
N VAL A 26 -31.65 8.11 -6.26
CA VAL A 26 -31.04 8.53 -5.00
C VAL A 26 -30.03 9.65 -5.26
N GLU A 27 -30.14 10.74 -4.50
CA GLU A 27 -29.12 11.78 -4.50
C GLU A 27 -27.84 11.28 -3.82
N VAL A 28 -26.73 11.33 -4.56
CA VAL A 28 -25.41 10.91 -4.08
C VAL A 28 -24.55 12.14 -3.84
N ILE A 29 -24.06 12.28 -2.60
CA ILE A 29 -23.11 13.31 -2.19
C ILE A 29 -21.78 12.63 -1.86
N THR A 30 -20.69 13.12 -2.47
CA THR A 30 -19.32 12.62 -2.32
C THR A 30 -18.38 13.68 -1.73
N ALA A 31 -17.11 13.30 -1.50
CA ALA A 31 -16.06 14.21 -1.06
C ALA A 31 -15.73 15.34 -2.07
N ASN A 32 -16.13 15.21 -3.34
CA ASN A 32 -16.00 16.28 -4.34
C ASN A 32 -17.13 17.31 -4.24
N ASP A 33 -18.30 16.89 -3.75
CA ASP A 33 -19.50 17.72 -3.69
C ASP A 33 -19.57 18.51 -2.37
N ALA A 34 -19.09 17.91 -1.28
CA ALA A 34 -19.11 18.52 0.05
C ALA A 34 -17.92 18.06 0.91
N LEU A 35 -17.63 18.82 1.97
CA LEU A 35 -16.62 18.49 2.99
C LEU A 35 -17.10 17.35 3.91
N VAL A 36 -17.36 16.18 3.33
CA VAL A 36 -17.83 14.98 4.03
C VAL A 36 -16.72 13.98 4.33
N TYR A 37 -15.48 14.27 3.91
CA TYR A 37 -14.31 13.43 4.16
C TYR A 37 -13.07 14.29 4.42
N VAL A 38 -12.24 13.82 5.34
CA VAL A 38 -10.89 14.33 5.57
C VAL A 38 -9.92 13.15 5.61
N THR A 39 -8.70 13.37 5.16
CA THR A 39 -7.63 12.37 5.29
C THR A 39 -7.31 12.13 6.76
N GLY A 40 -7.18 10.87 7.17
CA GLY A 40 -6.63 10.48 8.48
C GLY A 40 -5.11 10.67 8.59
N HIS A 41 -4.42 10.93 7.48
CA HIS A 41 -2.98 11.16 7.42
C HIS A 41 -2.62 12.66 7.35
N PRO A 42 -1.56 13.08 8.04
CA PRO A 42 -1.14 14.48 8.08
C PRO A 42 -0.63 14.97 6.72
N ARG A 43 -0.99 16.20 6.36
CA ARG A 43 -0.43 16.90 5.20
C ARG A 43 0.91 17.55 5.55
N ARG A 44 1.61 18.08 4.53
CA ARG A 44 2.93 18.74 4.69
C ARG A 44 2.95 19.81 5.79
N GLY A 45 1.91 20.64 5.89
CA GLY A 45 1.82 21.69 6.92
C GLY A 45 1.73 21.12 8.34
N GLU A 46 0.97 20.04 8.53
CA GLU A 46 0.85 19.35 9.82
C GLU A 46 2.15 18.66 10.22
N LEU A 47 2.86 18.04 9.25
CA LEU A 47 4.20 17.48 9.48
C LEU A 47 5.21 18.57 9.86
N ARG A 48 5.23 19.72 9.18
CA ARG A 48 6.11 20.84 9.57
C ARG A 48 5.79 21.35 10.97
N LYS A 49 4.49 21.45 11.32
CA LYS A 49 4.06 21.81 12.67
C LYS A 49 4.58 20.78 13.69
N LEU A 50 4.46 19.49 13.40
CA LEU A 50 5.02 18.43 14.25
C LEU A 50 6.52 18.61 14.46
N TYR A 51 7.30 18.81 13.39
CA TYR A 51 8.75 19.02 13.50
C TYR A 51 9.10 20.25 14.34
N SER A 52 8.34 21.34 14.22
CA SER A 52 8.56 22.54 15.03
C SER A 52 8.35 22.31 16.54
N LEU A 53 7.45 21.37 16.89
CA LEU A 53 7.14 21.02 18.27
C LEU A 53 8.17 20.05 18.85
N VAL A 54 8.49 18.98 18.11
CA VAL A 54 9.34 17.89 18.63
C VAL A 54 10.83 18.10 18.37
N LYS A 55 11.18 18.99 17.43
CA LYS A 55 12.56 19.38 17.05
C LYS A 55 13.48 18.16 16.90
N PRO A 56 13.18 17.25 15.97
CA PRO A 56 13.88 15.98 15.89
C PRO A 56 15.30 16.16 15.36
N GLU A 57 16.28 15.49 15.97
CA GLU A 57 17.66 15.41 15.47
C GLU A 57 17.81 14.41 14.31
N VAL A 58 16.95 13.37 14.31
CA VAL A 58 16.89 12.32 13.31
C VAL A 58 15.45 12.11 12.85
N LEU A 59 15.23 12.01 11.53
CA LEU A 59 13.97 11.63 10.91
C LEU A 59 14.14 10.32 10.14
N VAL A 60 13.28 9.35 10.43
CA VAL A 60 13.12 8.13 9.63
C VAL A 60 11.72 8.15 8.99
N PRO A 61 11.60 8.45 7.69
CA PRO A 61 10.31 8.37 7.00
C PRO A 61 9.77 6.94 7.00
N VAL A 62 8.52 6.77 7.45
CA VAL A 62 7.79 5.50 7.48
C VAL A 62 6.39 5.67 6.91
N HIS A 63 5.66 4.55 6.74
CA HIS A 63 4.29 4.49 6.25
C HIS A 63 4.05 5.20 4.91
N GLY A 64 4.35 4.49 3.82
CA GLY A 64 3.99 4.89 2.47
C GLY A 64 4.83 4.16 1.44
N GLU A 65 4.40 4.24 0.19
CA GLU A 65 5.21 3.79 -0.95
C GLU A 65 6.49 4.63 -1.12
N ALA A 66 7.39 4.18 -1.99
CA ALA A 66 8.67 4.82 -2.24
C ALA A 66 8.56 6.34 -2.53
N ALA A 67 7.55 6.75 -3.30
CA ALA A 67 7.29 8.16 -3.61
C ALA A 67 6.92 8.98 -2.36
N HIS A 68 6.08 8.43 -1.48
CA HIS A 68 5.69 9.08 -0.23
C HIS A 68 6.89 9.23 0.70
N LEU A 69 7.68 8.17 0.87
CA LEU A 69 8.86 8.17 1.72
C LEU A 69 9.92 9.17 1.23
N ALA A 70 10.16 9.23 -0.08
CA ALA A 70 11.08 10.21 -0.68
C ALA A 70 10.58 11.65 -0.48
N ALA A 71 9.28 11.91 -0.67
CA ALA A 71 8.69 13.22 -0.45
C ALA A 71 8.73 13.65 1.03
N HIS A 72 8.56 12.71 1.96
CA HIS A 72 8.67 12.93 3.40
C HIS A 72 10.12 13.20 3.80
N ALA A 73 11.09 12.43 3.28
CA ALA A 73 12.52 12.68 3.48
C ALA A 73 12.91 14.08 3.03
N LYS A 74 12.49 14.46 1.81
CA LYS A 74 12.70 15.81 1.26
C LYS A 74 12.11 16.88 2.16
N LEU A 75 10.88 16.69 2.64
CA LEU A 75 10.22 17.63 3.55
C LEU A 75 10.98 17.81 4.87
N GLY A 76 11.53 16.72 5.43
CA GLY A 76 12.35 16.76 6.64
C GLY A 76 13.62 17.58 6.45
N ARG A 77 14.35 17.35 5.34
CA ARG A 77 15.55 18.12 4.96
C ARG A 77 15.23 19.60 4.77
N GLU A 78 14.16 19.92 4.03
CA GLU A 78 13.67 21.29 3.85
C GLU A 78 13.25 21.96 5.17
N SER A 79 12.95 21.18 6.20
CA SER A 79 12.57 21.67 7.53
C SER A 79 13.76 21.77 8.49
N GLY A 80 14.99 21.54 8.01
CA GLY A 80 16.23 21.72 8.76
C GLY A 80 16.61 20.54 9.67
N ILE A 81 16.00 19.36 9.48
CA ILE A 81 16.39 18.16 10.23
C ILE A 81 17.73 17.66 9.70
N ALA A 82 18.74 17.61 10.58
CA ALA A 82 20.12 17.31 10.20
C ALA A 82 20.29 15.89 9.62
N ASN A 83 19.67 14.90 10.28
CA ASN A 83 19.82 13.51 9.89
C ASN A 83 18.48 12.96 9.37
N VAL A 84 18.41 12.70 8.06
CA VAL A 84 17.22 12.09 7.44
C VAL A 84 17.59 10.75 6.84
N CYS A 85 17.17 9.68 7.52
CA CYS A 85 17.47 8.30 7.18
C CYS A 85 16.38 7.71 6.29
N GLU A 86 16.65 7.59 4.99
CA GLU A 86 15.75 6.91 4.06
C GLU A 86 15.96 5.40 4.16
N ALA A 87 15.02 4.69 4.78
CA ALA A 87 15.07 3.24 4.95
C ALA A 87 14.01 2.53 4.09
N ARG A 88 14.32 1.29 3.73
CA ARG A 88 13.41 0.31 3.13
C ARG A 88 13.27 -0.91 4.05
N ASN A 89 12.30 -1.76 3.75
CA ASN A 89 12.13 -3.02 4.49
C ASN A 89 13.42 -3.84 4.38
N GLY A 90 14.00 -4.19 5.54
CA GLY A 90 15.24 -4.97 5.64
C GLY A 90 16.47 -4.12 5.94
N ASP A 91 16.40 -2.80 5.76
CA ASP A 91 17.49 -1.91 6.15
C ASP A 91 17.57 -1.77 7.67
N LEU A 92 18.79 -1.68 8.20
CA LEU A 92 19.03 -1.36 9.60
C LEU A 92 19.32 0.14 9.73
N VAL A 93 18.60 0.81 10.62
CA VAL A 93 18.86 2.23 10.95
C VAL A 93 19.43 2.31 12.35
N ARG A 94 20.68 2.75 12.46
CA ARG A 94 21.28 3.11 13.74
C ARG A 94 20.98 4.58 14.01
N LEU A 95 20.43 4.89 15.18
CA LEU A 95 20.09 6.27 15.58
C LEU A 95 21.18 6.94 16.43
N PHE A 96 21.98 6.15 17.15
CA PHE A 96 23.02 6.63 18.07
C PHE A 96 24.24 5.67 18.02
N PRO A 97 25.50 6.14 18.20
CA PRO A 97 25.93 7.53 18.43
C PRO A 97 25.81 8.44 17.22
N GLU A 98 25.77 7.86 16.02
CA GLU A 98 25.60 8.58 14.76
C GLU A 98 24.50 7.92 13.94
N ALA A 99 23.63 8.75 13.36
CA ALA A 99 22.53 8.33 12.52
C ALA A 99 23.06 7.76 11.19
N MET A 100 22.81 6.48 10.93
CA MET A 100 23.31 5.80 9.73
C MET A 100 22.33 4.71 9.28
N THR A 101 22.16 4.57 7.96
CA THR A 101 21.36 3.52 7.34
C THR A 101 22.27 2.48 6.70
N PHE A 102 22.03 1.21 7.01
CA PHE A 102 22.75 0.05 6.48
C PHE A 102 21.80 -0.78 5.61
N PRO A 103 21.96 -0.74 4.28
CA PRO A 103 21.14 -1.52 3.37
C PRO A 103 21.69 -2.94 3.15
N PRO A 104 20.81 -3.90 2.83
CA PRO A 104 19.86 -4.57 3.73
C PRO A 104 20.56 -5.60 4.64
N GLU A 105 20.33 -5.50 5.95
CA GLU A 105 20.97 -6.37 6.97
C GLU A 105 20.01 -7.41 7.56
N VAL A 106 18.69 -7.17 7.49
CA VAL A 106 17.68 -8.01 8.11
C VAL A 106 16.87 -8.75 7.05
N ARG A 107 16.65 -10.05 7.26
CA ARG A 107 15.77 -10.85 6.40
C ARG A 107 14.34 -10.33 6.49
N THR A 108 13.83 -9.87 5.35
CA THR A 108 12.44 -9.44 5.19
C THR A 108 11.80 -10.10 3.98
N GLY A 109 10.47 -10.07 3.93
CA GLY A 109 9.68 -10.62 2.83
C GLY A 109 8.20 -10.49 3.11
N GLU A 110 7.39 -10.95 2.17
CA GLU A 110 5.94 -10.99 2.30
C GLU A 110 5.48 -12.44 2.42
N LEU A 111 4.55 -12.68 3.34
CA LEU A 111 3.79 -13.92 3.41
C LEU A 111 2.33 -13.60 3.10
N SER A 112 1.71 -14.49 2.33
CA SER A 112 0.29 -14.42 1.99
C SER A 112 -0.49 -15.46 2.81
N LEU A 113 -1.73 -15.12 3.15
CA LEU A 113 -2.68 -16.05 3.74
C LEU A 113 -3.68 -16.49 2.67
N ASP A 114 -3.60 -17.74 2.23
CA ASP A 114 -4.53 -18.35 1.27
C ASP A 114 -5.46 -19.33 2.02
N GLY A 115 -6.66 -18.84 2.36
CA GLY A 115 -7.57 -19.55 3.26
C GLY A 115 -7.00 -19.65 4.68
N LEU A 116 -6.56 -20.86 5.06
CA LEU A 116 -5.94 -21.13 6.37
C LEU A 116 -4.42 -21.38 6.28
N VAL A 117 -3.83 -21.31 5.09
CA VAL A 117 -2.42 -21.60 4.86
C VAL A 117 -1.63 -20.30 4.73
N LEU A 118 -0.60 -20.15 5.56
CA LEU A 118 0.42 -19.13 5.37
C LEU A 118 1.47 -19.66 4.39
N CYS A 119 1.71 -18.93 3.31
CA CYS A 119 2.66 -19.32 2.27
C CYS A 119 3.31 -18.10 1.64
N THR A 120 4.42 -18.30 0.93
CA THR A 120 4.97 -17.25 0.07
C THR A 120 4.08 -17.03 -1.15
N LEU A 121 4.19 -15.87 -1.80
CA LEU A 121 3.46 -15.60 -3.05
C LEU A 121 3.74 -16.65 -4.15
N GLU A 122 4.94 -17.23 -4.17
CA GLU A 122 5.34 -18.26 -5.14
C GLU A 122 4.69 -19.62 -4.86
N GLU A 123 4.58 -19.99 -3.59
CA GLU A 123 3.89 -21.20 -3.12
C GLU A 123 2.37 -21.06 -3.22
N SER A 124 1.85 -19.83 -3.20
CA SER A 124 0.43 -19.56 -3.26
C SER A 124 -0.19 -19.96 -4.62
N ALA A 125 -1.46 -20.33 -4.60
CA ALA A 125 -2.21 -20.59 -5.82
C ALA A 125 -2.52 -19.30 -6.61
N VAL A 126 -2.13 -18.11 -6.13
CA VAL A 126 -2.44 -16.80 -6.74
C VAL A 126 -1.92 -16.73 -8.18
N LYS A 127 -0.70 -17.20 -8.45
CA LYS A 127 -0.12 -17.19 -9.80
C LYS A 127 -0.92 -18.08 -10.77
N SER A 128 -1.34 -19.26 -10.30
CA SER A 128 -2.19 -20.18 -11.07
C SER A 128 -3.57 -19.57 -11.33
N ARG A 129 -4.21 -18.98 -10.30
CA ARG A 129 -5.48 -18.27 -10.42
C ARG A 129 -5.43 -17.11 -11.42
N ARG A 130 -4.38 -16.28 -11.36
CA ARG A 130 -4.19 -15.18 -12.33
C ARG A 130 -4.02 -15.67 -13.76
N ARG A 131 -3.31 -16.77 -13.96
CA ARG A 131 -3.20 -17.39 -15.29
C ARG A 131 -4.52 -18.03 -15.75
N LEU A 132 -5.39 -18.45 -14.83
CA LEU A 132 -6.70 -19.02 -15.15
C LEU A 132 -7.73 -17.92 -15.44
N SER A 133 -7.61 -16.74 -14.83
CA SER A 133 -8.59 -15.66 -14.98
C SER A 133 -8.49 -14.92 -16.32
N VAL A 134 -7.37 -15.02 -17.04
CA VAL A 134 -7.11 -14.26 -18.29
C VAL A 134 -7.16 -15.16 -19.54
N GLY A 135 -7.26 -16.49 -19.41
CA GLY A 135 -7.17 -17.40 -20.56
C GLY A 135 -8.13 -18.58 -20.51
N ALA A 136 -8.58 -19.03 -21.70
CA ALA A 136 -9.30 -20.28 -21.86
C ALA A 136 -8.37 -21.47 -21.58
N ARG A 137 -8.91 -22.52 -20.95
CA ARG A 137 -8.17 -23.75 -20.62
C ARG A 137 -8.83 -24.93 -21.30
N ASN A 138 -8.03 -25.73 -21.98
CA ASN A 138 -8.45 -27.03 -22.51
C ASN A 138 -7.82 -28.12 -21.64
N LEU A 139 -8.64 -29.00 -21.10
CA LEU A 139 -8.21 -30.21 -20.40
C LEU A 139 -8.36 -31.38 -21.37
N VAL A 140 -7.28 -32.11 -21.62
CA VAL A 140 -7.31 -33.33 -22.43
C VAL A 140 -6.99 -34.51 -21.54
N ILE A 141 -7.89 -35.48 -21.49
CA ILE A 141 -7.74 -36.72 -20.72
C ILE A 141 -7.69 -37.87 -21.73
N TYR A 142 -6.66 -38.68 -21.66
CA TYR A 142 -6.56 -39.93 -22.41
C TYR A 142 -6.56 -41.10 -21.42
N ALA A 143 -7.38 -42.11 -21.70
CA ALA A 143 -7.36 -43.38 -20.99
C ALA A 143 -6.88 -44.46 -21.98
N PHE A 144 -5.95 -45.31 -21.54
CA PHE A 144 -5.43 -46.41 -22.33
C PHE A 144 -5.79 -47.71 -21.60
N ASP A 145 -6.55 -48.58 -22.28
CA ASP A 145 -6.80 -49.94 -21.80
C ASP A 145 -5.74 -50.84 -22.44
N GLY A 146 -4.74 -51.21 -21.63
CA GLY A 146 -3.61 -52.02 -22.08
C GLY A 146 -3.95 -53.49 -22.04
N THR A 147 -4.47 -54.04 -23.13
CA THR A 147 -4.21 -55.45 -23.46
C THR A 147 -2.88 -55.51 -24.22
N LEU A 148 -1.83 -55.98 -23.51
CA LEU A 148 -0.57 -56.40 -24.11
C LEU A 148 -0.77 -57.62 -25.03
#